data_AF-A0A822HI18-F1
#
_entry.id   AF-A0A822HI18-F1
#
_cell.length_a   1.000
_cell.length_b   1.000
_cell.length_c   1.000
_cell.angle_alpha   90.00
_cell.angle_beta   90.00
_cell.angle_gamma   90.00
#
_symmetry.space_group_name_H-M   'P 1'
#
loop_
_entity.id
_entity.type
_entity.pdbx_description
1 polymer ?
#
loop_
_entity_poly.entity_id
_entity_poly.type
_entity_poly.pdbx_seq_one_letter_code
_entity_poly.pdbx_strand_id
1 'polypeptide(L)' 'MSLGQFTSSGSAAAFKMSRMFKGLGWTMVMNSFLLSIYYNVIIAWCLFYFFASFRRKLQWSDCGNWWNTQRCTTIGKYC' A
#
# COMPACT_ATOMS: atom_id res chain seq x y z
N MET A 1 -8.06 -13.24 -17.51
CA MET A 1 -7.58 -14.61 -17.19
C MET A 1 -7.34 -15.43 -18.45
N SER A 2 -8.32 -15.50 -19.36
CA SER A 2 -8.22 -16.23 -20.64
C SER A 2 -7.00 -15.88 -21.50
N LEU A 3 -6.72 -14.59 -21.73
CA LEU A 3 -5.55 -14.14 -22.52
C LEU A 3 -4.19 -14.64 -22.02
N GLY A 4 -4.00 -14.69 -20.70
CA GLY A 4 -2.75 -15.19 -20.10
C GLY A 4 -2.60 -16.72 -20.24
N GLN A 5 -3.72 -17.45 -20.17
CA GLN A 5 -3.74 -18.89 -20.41
C GLN A 5 -3.49 -19.22 -21.88
N PHE A 6 -4.13 -18.50 -22.81
CA PHE A 6 -3.95 -18.69 -24.26
C PHE A 6 -2.54 -18.39 -24.75
N THR A 7 -1.88 -17.38 -24.18
CA THR A 7 -0.52 -16.99 -24.59
C THR A 7 0.56 -17.73 -23.80
N SER A 8 0.20 -18.42 -22.70
CA SER A 8 1.13 -19.09 -21.76
C SER A 8 2.36 -18.24 -21.41
N SER A 9 2.17 -16.91 -21.41
CA SER A 9 3.25 -15.91 -21.39
C SER A 9 2.91 -14.81 -20.41
N GLY A 10 3.93 -14.22 -19.78
CA GLY A 10 3.77 -13.08 -18.88
C GLY A 10 3.22 -11.84 -19.59
N SER A 11 2.72 -10.85 -18.85
CA SER A 11 2.05 -9.66 -19.38
C SER A 11 2.85 -8.92 -20.46
N ALA A 12 4.17 -8.78 -20.31
CA ALA A 12 5.03 -8.16 -21.33
C ALA A 12 5.09 -8.95 -22.66
N ALA A 13 4.99 -10.28 -22.60
CA ALA A 13 5.05 -11.17 -23.75
C ALA A 13 3.66 -11.47 -24.34
N ALA A 14 2.60 -11.46 -23.54
CA ALA A 14 1.22 -11.68 -23.98
C ALA A 14 0.76 -10.60 -24.99
N PHE A 15 1.17 -9.35 -24.81
CA PHE A 15 0.87 -8.25 -25.74
C PHE A 15 1.87 -8.12 -26.90
N LYS A 16 2.84 -9.03 -27.02
CA LYS A 16 3.75 -9.10 -28.17
C LYS A 16 3.06 -9.65 -29.43
N MET A 17 1.88 -10.27 -29.28
CA MET A 17 1.06 -10.80 -30.38
C MET A 17 0.57 -9.70 -31.35
N SER A 18 0.48 -8.44 -30.90
CA SER A 18 0.19 -7.29 -31.76
C SER A 18 1.25 -6.20 -31.59
N ARG A 19 1.76 -5.64 -32.71
CA ARG A 19 2.76 -4.57 -32.73
C ARG A 19 2.28 -3.31 -31.99
N MET A 20 0.96 -3.07 -31.97
CA MET A 20 0.34 -1.90 -31.35
C MET A 20 0.27 -1.98 -29.82
N PHE A 21 0.09 -3.18 -29.24
CA PHE A 21 -0.07 -3.35 -27.79
C PHE A 21 1.23 -3.66 -27.03
N LYS A 22 2.38 -3.71 -27.71
CA LYS A 22 3.69 -3.99 -27.08
C LYS A 22 4.00 -3.05 -25.90
N GLY A 23 3.60 -1.78 -25.98
CA GLY A 23 3.79 -0.80 -24.89
C GLY A 23 2.96 -1.12 -23.65
N LEU A 24 1.75 -1.65 -23.83
CA LEU A 24 0.82 -1.95 -22.75
C LEU A 24 1.37 -3.02 -21.80
N GLY A 25 2.03 -4.05 -22.35
CA GLY A 25 2.67 -5.10 -21.55
C GLY A 25 3.80 -4.57 -20.66
N TRP A 26 4.61 -3.63 -21.16
CA TRP A 26 5.67 -2.99 -20.38
C TRP A 26 5.12 -2.05 -19.31
N THR A 27 4.10 -1.26 -19.64
CA THR A 27 3.42 -0.40 -18.66
C THR A 27 2.81 -1.21 -17.52
N MET A 28 2.23 -2.37 -17.80
CA MET A 28 1.71 -3.26 -16.75
C MET A 28 2.82 -3.75 -15.80
N VAL A 29 3.98 -4.15 -16.32
CA VAL A 29 5.12 -4.57 -15.49
C VAL A 29 5.65 -3.41 -14.63
N MET A 30 5.81 -2.23 -15.23
CA MET A 30 6.20 -1.00 -14.51
C MET A 30 5.21 -0.65 -13.40
N ASN A 31 3.91 -0.71 -13.68
CA ASN A 31 2.86 -0.44 -12.71
C ASN A 31 2.90 -1.46 -11.55
N SER A 32 3.03 -2.76 -11.83
CA SER A 32 3.19 -3.78 -10.79
C SER A 32 4.40 -3.53 -9.90
N PHE A 33 5.52 -3.08 -10.46
CA PHE A 33 6.71 -2.72 -9.68
C PHE A 33 6.47 -1.52 -8.76
N LEU A 34 5.89 -0.43 -9.28
CA LEU A 34 5.58 0.77 -8.50
C LEU A 34 4.57 0.48 -7.38
N LEU A 35 3.51 -0.27 -7.70
CA LEU A 35 2.54 -0.70 -6.71
C LEU A 35 3.17 -1.57 -5.63
N SER A 36 4.08 -2.48 -5.99
CA SER A 36 4.77 -3.31 -5.00
C SER A 36 5.52 -2.47 -3.97
N ILE A 37 6.26 -1.43 -4.39
CA ILE A 37 6.98 -0.55 -3.47
C ILE A 37 5.99 0.21 -2.57
N TYR A 38 4.97 0.83 -3.14
CA TYR A 38 3.98 1.62 -2.40
C TYR A 38 3.19 0.76 -1.39
N TYR A 39 2.70 -0.40 -1.80
CA TYR A 39 1.91 -1.27 -0.95
C TYR A 39 2.72 -1.90 0.19
N ASN A 40 4.01 -2.20 -0.02
CA ASN A 40 4.87 -2.68 1.06
C ASN A 40 4.99 -1.66 2.20
N VAL A 41 5.00 -0.35 1.90
CA VAL A 41 4.98 0.70 2.93
C VAL A 41 3.69 0.66 3.74
N ILE A 42 2.53 0.48 3.08
CA ILE A 42 1.25 0.35 3.77
C ILE A 42 1.24 -0.88 4.68
N ILE A 43 1.71 -2.03 4.20
CA ILE A 43 1.79 -3.25 5.00
C ILE A 43 2.71 -3.04 6.21
N ALA A 44 3.86 -2.39 6.03
CA ALA A 44 4.75 -2.05 7.13
C ALA A 44 4.08 -1.15 8.18
N TRP A 45 3.29 -0.16 7.75
CA TRP A 45 2.50 0.68 8.65
C TRP A 45 1.45 -0.15 9.39
N CYS A 46 0.71 -1.03 8.70
CA CYS A 46 -0.26 -1.93 9.33
C CYS A 46 0.39 -2.79 10.41
N LEU A 47 1.56 -3.40 10.12
CA LEU A 47 2.29 -4.21 11.10
C LEU A 47 2.77 -3.36 12.28
N PHE A 48 3.30 -2.16 12.02
CA PHE A 48 3.72 -1.24 13.07
C PHE A 48 2.58 -0.90 14.03
N TYR A 49 1.42 -0.47 13.51
CA TYR A 49 0.25 -0.15 14.32
C TYR A 49 -0.37 -1.39 14.99
N PHE A 50 -0.30 -2.55 14.35
CA PHE A 50 -0.73 -3.83 14.94
C PHE A 50 0.07 -4.15 16.20
N PHE A 51 1.40 -4.12 16.13
CA PHE A 51 2.23 -4.37 17.32
C PHE A 51 2.14 -3.26 18.36
N ALA A 52 2.02 -2.00 17.93
CA ALA A 52 1.84 -0.87 18.83
C ALA A 52 0.48 -0.89 19.57
N SER A 53 -0.49 -1.68 19.10
CA SER A 53 -1.79 -1.88 19.76
C SER A 53 -1.74 -2.84 20.95
N PHE A 54 -0.66 -3.63 21.12
CA PHE A 54 -0.50 -4.50 22.29
C PHE A 54 -0.06 -3.77 23.56
N ARG A 55 0.00 -2.43 23.55
CA ARG A 55 0.33 -1.63 24.74
C ARG A 55 -0.92 -1.37 25.59
N ARG A 56 -0.78 -1.48 26.93
CA ARG A 56 -1.87 -1.20 27.89
C ARG A 56 -2.52 0.17 27.70
N LYS A 57 -1.73 1.17 27.36
CA LYS A 57 -2.19 2.51 27.00
C LYS A 57 -1.80 2.79 25.56
N LEU A 58 -2.79 3.02 24.69
CA LEU A 58 -2.56 3.35 23.29
C LEU A 58 -1.93 4.74 23.18
N GLN A 59 -0.87 4.84 22.39
CA GLN A 59 -0.12 6.11 22.25
C GLN A 59 -0.94 7.20 21.57
N TRP A 60 -1.94 6.84 20.76
CA TRP A 60 -2.87 7.76 20.12
C TRP A 60 -4.15 8.01 20.93
N SER A 61 -4.22 7.51 22.18
CA SER A 61 -5.37 7.73 23.06
C SER A 61 -5.41 9.15 23.64
N ASP A 62 -4.27 9.82 23.79
CA ASP A 62 -4.20 11.15 24.38
C ASP A 62 -3.04 12.00 23.87
N CYS A 63 -3.14 13.29 24.14
CA CYS A 63 -2.24 14.33 23.63
C CYS A 63 -0.95 14.51 24.47
N GLY A 64 -0.60 13.57 25.36
CA GLY A 64 0.54 13.69 26.28
C GLY A 64 1.91 13.28 25.73
N ASN A 65 2.02 12.93 24.45
CA ASN A 65 3.27 12.50 23.83
C ASN A 65 4.14 13.67 23.37
N TRP A 66 5.46 13.43 23.28
CA TRP A 66 6.45 14.43 22.85
C TRP A 66 6.28 14.92 21.41
N TRP A 67 5.64 14.12 20.54
CA TRP A 67 5.35 14.48 19.15
C TRP A 67 4.07 15.30 18.96
N ASN A 68 3.29 15.53 20.04
CA ASN A 68 2.05 16.28 19.94
C ASN A 68 2.30 17.79 19.93
N THR A 69 1.46 18.53 19.21
CA THR A 69 1.48 20.00 19.14
C THR A 69 0.41 20.61 20.06
N GLN A 70 0.47 21.93 20.28
CA GLN A 70 -0.50 22.66 21.11
C GLN A 70 -1.95 22.59 20.61
N ARG A 71 -2.17 22.17 19.36
CA ARG A 71 -3.51 21.99 18.76
C ARG A 71 -4.06 20.57 18.93
N CYS A 72 -3.38 19.69 19.64
CA CYS A 72 -3.87 18.33 19.88
C CYS A 72 -5.04 18.34 20.87
N THR A 73 -6.16 17.73 20.47
CA THR A 73 -7.36 17.59 21.30
C THR A 73 -7.69 16.11 21.50
N THR A 74 -8.09 15.73 22.70
CA THR A 74 -8.52 14.36 23.03
C THR A 74 -10.05 14.28 22.99
N ILE A 75 -10.59 13.22 22.38
CA ILE A 75 -12.03 13.06 22.08
C ILE A 75 -12.91 13.08 23.35
N GLY A 76 -12.35 12.81 24.53
CA GLY A 76 -13.04 12.87 25.82
C GLY A 76 -12.95 14.20 26.59
N LYS A 77 -12.38 15.26 26.03
CA LYS A 77 -12.27 16.57 26.71
C LYS A 77 -13.53 17.44 26.67
N TYR A 78 -14.57 16.99 25.96
CA TYR A 78 -15.90 17.61 25.94
C TYR A 78 -16.93 16.64 26.53
N CYS A 79 -16.79 16.37 27.83
CA CYS A 79 -17.89 15.89 28.66
C CYS A 79 -18.28 17.02 29.62
#